data_AF-A0A0C9VZ47-F1
#
_entry.id   AF-A0A0C9VZ47-F1
#
_cell.length_a   1.000
_cell.length_b   1.000
_cell.length_c   1.000
_cell.angle_alpha   90.00
_cell.angle_beta   90.00
_cell.angle_gamma   90.00
#
_symmetry.space_group_name_H-M   'P 1'
#
loop_
_entity.id
_entity.type
_entity.pdbx_description
1 polymer ?
#
loop_
_entity_poly.entity_id
_entity_poly.type
_entity_poly.pdbx_seq_one_letter_code
_entity_poly.pdbx_strand_id
1 'polypeptide(L)'
;MSTLTVANLPYPGSKNAPTKFKGDYTKVKPFIKHYERLLAQCSVTTDKEKCENITQYCSTRVSNFIEVLSDYVKPDWDKLKAAILKHFDADRDTKRYKVNNLLRFVKVQKEKPINSLASWTKFQRDFVQIADWLKTRGKITDDEYSTYLWQSIHRGLRMRLENRLLSSDPNRDMTKPFKVSDIIDSAEKYLQCDRFDSDLVYTDSDQDSEWDLDNSDTEDSESEYDSDGSLKRYKKRAKRTPKATEYKATRIQHRATDDE
;
A
#
# COMPACT_ATOMS: atom_id res chain seq x y z
N MET A 1 1.44 -41.78 21.88
CA MET A 1 1.42 -41.30 20.48
C MET A 1 -0.03 -40.96 20.15
N SER A 2 -0.42 -39.69 20.27
CA SER A 2 -1.80 -39.29 19.98
C SER A 2 -2.03 -39.42 18.48
N THR A 3 -2.95 -40.31 18.08
CA THR A 3 -3.37 -40.50 16.69
C THR A 3 -4.12 -39.25 16.25
N LEU A 4 -3.41 -38.34 15.59
CA LEU A 4 -4.02 -37.15 15.02
C LEU A 4 -4.92 -37.59 13.86
N THR A 5 -6.23 -37.36 14.01
CA THR A 5 -7.28 -37.62 13.02
C THR A 5 -8.04 -36.34 12.68
N VAL A 6 -9.03 -36.43 11.78
CA VAL A 6 -9.97 -35.36 11.39
C VAL A 6 -10.56 -34.60 12.60
N ALA A 7 -10.74 -35.28 13.75
CA ALA A 7 -11.25 -34.66 14.97
C ALA A 7 -10.33 -33.57 15.60
N ASN A 8 -9.06 -33.51 15.18
CA ASN A 8 -8.11 -32.47 15.63
C ASN A 8 -8.08 -31.26 14.71
N LEU A 9 -8.89 -31.25 13.65
CA LEU A 9 -9.02 -30.08 12.81
C LEU A 9 -9.57 -28.91 13.63
N PRO A 10 -8.98 -27.70 13.51
CA PRO A 10 -9.40 -26.57 14.30
C PRO A 10 -10.84 -26.20 13.95
N TYR A 11 -11.67 -25.98 14.98
CA TYR A 11 -13.06 -25.57 14.76
C TYR A 11 -13.11 -24.28 13.93
N PRO A 12 -14.01 -24.16 12.94
CA PRO A 12 -14.14 -22.95 12.13
C PRO A 12 -14.25 -21.69 12.98
N GLY A 13 -13.35 -20.72 12.76
CA GLY A 13 -13.31 -19.48 13.55
C GLY A 13 -12.48 -19.54 14.84
N SER A 14 -11.89 -20.69 15.19
CA SER A 14 -10.86 -20.74 16.23
C SER A 14 -9.55 -20.08 15.76
N LYS A 15 -8.69 -19.67 16.70
CA LYS A 15 -7.42 -18.99 16.39
C LYS A 15 -6.49 -19.78 15.44
N ASN A 16 -6.63 -21.10 15.44
CA ASN A 16 -5.81 -22.01 14.65
C ASN A 16 -6.47 -22.41 13.33
N ALA A 17 -7.72 -21.97 13.08
CA ALA A 17 -8.44 -22.26 11.85
C ALA A 17 -8.08 -21.29 10.72
N PRO A 18 -8.18 -21.71 9.46
CA PRO A 18 -8.14 -20.82 8.32
C PRO A 18 -9.16 -19.69 8.48
N THR A 19 -8.77 -18.49 8.07
CA THR A 19 -9.75 -17.41 7.84
C THR A 19 -10.79 -17.88 6.83
N LYS A 20 -12.07 -17.67 7.14
CA LYS A 20 -13.20 -18.14 6.32
C LYS A 20 -13.08 -17.66 4.87
N PHE A 21 -13.02 -18.59 3.93
CA PHE A 21 -12.86 -18.27 2.51
C PHE A 21 -14.19 -17.85 1.87
N LYS A 22 -14.23 -16.63 1.33
CA LYS A 22 -15.44 -16.01 0.76
C LYS A 22 -15.50 -16.02 -0.78
N GLY A 23 -14.50 -16.59 -1.45
CA GLY A 23 -14.42 -16.59 -2.91
C GLY A 23 -13.48 -15.53 -3.51
N ASP A 24 -12.71 -14.82 -2.67
CA ASP A 24 -11.78 -13.78 -3.13
C ASP A 24 -10.62 -14.38 -3.93
N TYR A 25 -10.47 -14.00 -5.20
CA TYR A 25 -9.41 -14.51 -6.10
C TYR A 25 -7.98 -14.33 -5.56
N THR A 26 -7.72 -13.29 -4.78
CA THR A 26 -6.42 -13.03 -4.13
C THR A 26 -6.12 -13.96 -2.95
N LYS A 27 -7.17 -14.55 -2.35
CA LYS A 27 -7.07 -15.36 -1.13
C LYS A 27 -7.17 -16.86 -1.40
N VAL A 28 -7.60 -17.29 -2.58
CA VAL A 28 -7.75 -18.72 -2.94
C VAL A 28 -6.44 -19.49 -2.72
N LYS A 29 -5.32 -18.97 -3.23
CA LYS A 29 -4.00 -19.64 -3.12
C LYS A 29 -3.50 -19.71 -1.67
N PRO A 30 -3.47 -18.60 -0.91
CA PRO A 30 -3.13 -18.64 0.52
C PRO A 30 -4.04 -19.58 1.32
N PHE A 31 -5.34 -19.57 1.04
CA PHE A 31 -6.32 -20.42 1.71
C PHE A 31 -6.05 -21.90 1.51
N ILE A 32 -5.90 -22.35 0.25
CA ILE A 32 -5.61 -23.75 -0.07
C ILE A 32 -4.28 -24.18 0.57
N LYS A 33 -3.24 -23.35 0.48
CA LYS A 33 -1.93 -23.64 1.08
C LYS A 33 -2.02 -23.78 2.60
N HIS A 34 -2.81 -22.95 3.26
CA HIS A 34 -3.00 -23.03 4.69
C HIS A 34 -3.81 -24.27 5.08
N TYR A 35 -4.85 -24.61 4.31
CA TYR A 35 -5.62 -25.83 4.48
C TYR A 35 -4.76 -27.10 4.31
N GLU A 36 -3.90 -27.17 3.29
CA GLU A 36 -2.97 -28.29 3.09
C GLU A 36 -1.98 -28.45 4.24
N ARG A 37 -1.51 -27.34 4.83
CA ARG A 37 -0.66 -27.37 6.03
C ARG A 37 -1.39 -27.96 7.24
N LEU A 38 -2.66 -27.63 7.42
CA LEU A 38 -3.48 -28.18 8.50
C LEU A 38 -3.73 -29.68 8.30
N LEU A 39 -4.03 -30.10 7.08
CA LEU A 39 -4.17 -31.52 6.75
C LEU A 39 -2.89 -32.29 7.05
N ALA A 40 -1.73 -31.73 6.70
CA ALA A 40 -0.43 -32.33 6.99
C ALA A 40 -0.17 -32.42 8.51
N GLN A 41 -0.52 -31.39 9.28
CA GLN A 41 -0.41 -31.40 10.74
C GLN A 41 -1.32 -32.44 11.39
N CYS A 42 -2.54 -32.60 10.89
CA CYS A 42 -3.52 -33.55 11.41
C CYS A 42 -3.41 -34.96 10.81
N SER A 43 -2.36 -35.25 10.00
CA SER A 43 -2.14 -36.54 9.34
C SER A 43 -3.35 -37.04 8.51
N VAL A 44 -4.13 -36.13 7.95
CA VAL A 44 -5.30 -36.46 7.13
C VAL A 44 -4.85 -36.80 5.71
N THR A 45 -4.79 -38.11 5.41
CA THR A 45 -4.27 -38.60 4.12
C THR A 45 -5.37 -38.93 3.11
N THR A 46 -6.59 -39.23 3.56
CA THR A 46 -7.69 -39.71 2.71
C THR A 46 -8.32 -38.57 1.91
N ASP A 47 -8.39 -38.69 0.58
CA ASP A 47 -8.93 -37.62 -0.29
C ASP A 47 -10.40 -37.30 -0.01
N LYS A 48 -11.19 -38.31 0.41
CA LYS A 48 -12.56 -38.12 0.87
C LYS A 48 -12.64 -37.13 2.05
N GLU A 49 -11.79 -37.32 3.06
CA GLU A 49 -11.76 -36.45 4.23
C GLU A 49 -11.28 -35.03 3.86
N LYS A 50 -10.32 -34.90 2.94
CA LYS A 50 -9.88 -33.58 2.44
C LYS A 50 -11.00 -32.84 1.71
N CYS A 51 -11.77 -33.54 0.89
CA CYS A 51 -12.89 -32.93 0.16
C CYS A 51 -13.98 -32.50 1.13
N GLU A 52 -14.42 -33.36 2.06
CA GLU A 52 -15.50 -33.05 2.99
C GLU A 52 -15.15 -31.93 3.99
N ASN A 53 -13.90 -31.87 4.47
CA ASN A 53 -13.53 -30.87 5.48
C ASN A 53 -13.26 -29.47 4.93
N ILE A 54 -13.00 -29.30 3.63
CA ILE A 54 -12.73 -27.97 3.06
C ILE A 54 -13.95 -27.04 3.15
N THR A 55 -15.17 -27.59 3.06
CA THR A 55 -16.43 -26.83 3.07
C THR A 55 -16.69 -26.16 4.43
N GLN A 56 -16.13 -26.71 5.51
CA GLN A 56 -16.23 -26.16 6.87
C GLN A 56 -15.50 -24.82 7.02
N TYR A 57 -14.44 -24.61 6.24
CA TYR A 57 -13.65 -23.38 6.26
C TYR A 57 -14.06 -22.38 5.17
N CYS A 58 -15.11 -22.71 4.41
CA CYS A 58 -15.65 -21.88 3.36
C CYS A 58 -16.92 -21.13 3.82
N SER A 59 -17.25 -20.04 3.13
CA SER A 59 -18.58 -19.41 3.25
C SER A 59 -19.66 -20.30 2.65
N THR A 60 -20.91 -20.21 3.13
CA THR A 60 -22.03 -21.02 2.64
C THR A 60 -22.16 -20.98 1.11
N ARG A 61 -21.98 -19.81 0.50
CA ARG A 61 -21.99 -19.67 -0.96
C ARG A 61 -20.90 -20.49 -1.65
N VAL A 62 -19.69 -20.49 -1.09
CA VAL A 62 -18.55 -21.23 -1.63
C VAL A 62 -18.69 -22.73 -1.34
N SER A 63 -19.16 -23.11 -0.16
CA SER A 63 -19.41 -24.52 0.21
C SER A 63 -20.44 -25.16 -0.72
N ASN A 64 -21.59 -24.50 -0.91
CA ASN A 64 -22.62 -24.97 -1.84
C ASN A 64 -22.09 -25.10 -3.28
N PHE A 65 -21.16 -24.22 -3.69
CA PHE A 65 -20.53 -24.32 -4.99
C PHE A 65 -19.59 -25.52 -5.09
N ILE A 66 -18.75 -25.74 -4.06
CA ILE A 66 -17.80 -26.85 -4.00
C ILE A 66 -18.55 -28.20 -4.00
N GLU A 67 -19.66 -28.31 -3.27
CA GLU A 67 -20.47 -29.53 -3.19
C GLU A 67 -21.08 -29.97 -4.54
N VAL A 68 -21.28 -29.03 -5.47
CA VAL A 68 -21.83 -29.30 -6.82
C VAL A 68 -20.75 -29.78 -7.80
N LEU A 69 -19.46 -29.59 -7.48
CA LEU A 69 -18.38 -30.02 -8.36
C LEU A 69 -18.32 -31.56 -8.44
N SER A 70 -18.15 -32.08 -9.66
CA SER A 70 -18.01 -33.53 -9.89
C SER A 70 -16.85 -34.15 -9.11
N ASP A 71 -15.80 -33.37 -8.88
CA ASP A 71 -14.58 -33.76 -8.17
C ASP A 71 -14.76 -33.80 -6.64
N TYR A 72 -15.86 -33.23 -6.14
CA TYR A 72 -16.30 -33.39 -4.75
C TYR A 72 -17.15 -34.66 -4.60
N VAL A 73 -18.04 -34.92 -5.56
CA VAL A 73 -18.89 -36.14 -5.59
C VAL A 73 -18.06 -37.40 -5.76
N LYS A 74 -17.01 -37.34 -6.61
CA LYS A 74 -15.98 -38.37 -6.73
C LYS A 74 -14.71 -37.83 -6.09
N PRO A 75 -14.42 -38.15 -4.82
CA PRO A 75 -13.41 -37.45 -4.04
C PRO A 75 -12.02 -37.61 -4.66
N ASP A 76 -11.57 -36.54 -5.31
CA ASP A 76 -10.25 -36.40 -5.91
C ASP A 76 -9.73 -35.00 -5.55
N TRP A 77 -8.87 -34.93 -4.53
CA TRP A 77 -8.42 -33.66 -3.96
C TRP A 77 -7.66 -32.81 -4.98
N ASP A 78 -6.82 -33.42 -5.80
CA ASP A 78 -5.98 -32.70 -6.76
C ASP A 78 -6.82 -32.07 -7.88
N LYS A 79 -7.83 -32.80 -8.37
CA LYS A 79 -8.80 -32.25 -9.34
C LYS A 79 -9.66 -31.18 -8.70
N LEU A 80 -10.16 -31.40 -7.49
CA LEU A 80 -10.98 -30.42 -6.78
C LEU A 80 -10.21 -29.12 -6.53
N LYS A 81 -8.94 -29.22 -6.11
CA LYS A 81 -8.03 -28.08 -5.95
C LYS A 81 -7.86 -27.31 -7.25
N ALA A 82 -7.62 -28.01 -8.37
CA ALA A 82 -7.49 -27.39 -9.68
C ALA A 82 -8.80 -26.70 -10.12
N ALA A 83 -9.95 -27.34 -9.88
CA ALA A 83 -11.27 -26.78 -10.17
C ALA A 83 -11.53 -25.50 -9.34
N ILE A 84 -11.26 -25.52 -8.04
CA ILE A 84 -11.38 -24.35 -7.16
C ILE A 84 -10.47 -23.22 -7.65
N LEU A 85 -9.19 -23.51 -7.94
CA LEU A 85 -8.26 -22.51 -8.45
C LEU A 85 -8.72 -21.89 -9.77
N LYS A 86 -9.31 -22.69 -10.66
CA LYS A 86 -9.84 -22.24 -11.95
C LYS A 86 -11.11 -21.39 -11.78
N HIS A 87 -12.08 -21.86 -11.00
CA HIS A 87 -13.38 -21.20 -10.87
C HIS A 87 -13.32 -19.88 -10.09
N PHE A 88 -12.38 -19.73 -9.16
CA PHE A 88 -12.14 -18.47 -8.46
C PHE A 88 -11.05 -17.60 -9.10
N ASP A 89 -10.73 -17.83 -10.38
CA ASP A 89 -9.76 -17.05 -11.16
C ASP A 89 -8.44 -16.81 -10.40
N ALA A 90 -7.84 -17.85 -9.84
CA ALA A 90 -6.59 -17.73 -9.07
C ALA A 90 -5.42 -17.16 -9.91
N ASP A 91 -5.55 -17.16 -11.24
CA ASP A 91 -4.64 -16.53 -12.19
C ASP A 91 -4.86 -15.02 -12.37
N ARG A 92 -5.99 -14.48 -11.90
CA ARG A 92 -6.17 -13.02 -11.82
C ARG A 92 -5.20 -12.42 -10.80
N ASP A 93 -4.91 -13.13 -9.72
CA ASP A 93 -3.89 -12.72 -8.76
C ASP A 93 -2.47 -12.80 -9.35
N THR A 94 -2.19 -13.73 -10.27
CA THR A 94 -0.91 -13.73 -11.03
C THR A 94 -0.82 -12.60 -12.06
N LYS A 95 -1.92 -11.84 -12.27
CA LYS A 95 -1.99 -10.63 -13.08
C LYS A 95 -2.20 -9.37 -12.23
N ARG A 96 -1.95 -9.43 -10.91
CA ARG A 96 -2.19 -8.35 -9.93
C ARG A 96 -1.64 -6.99 -10.37
N TYR A 97 -0.39 -6.94 -10.84
CA TYR A 97 0.19 -5.70 -11.37
C TYR A 97 0.39 -5.74 -12.90
N LYS A 98 0.10 -4.60 -13.52
CA LYS A 98 0.41 -4.29 -14.92
C LYS A 98 1.42 -3.16 -14.96
N VAL A 99 2.15 -3.02 -16.06
CA VAL A 99 3.07 -1.88 -16.27
C VAL A 99 2.33 -0.54 -16.10
N ASN A 100 1.06 -0.45 -16.51
CA ASN A 100 0.22 0.72 -16.28
C ASN A 100 0.04 1.09 -14.79
N ASN A 101 0.06 0.11 -13.87
CA ASN A 101 -0.01 0.39 -12.43
C ASN A 101 1.28 1.07 -11.96
N LEU A 102 2.43 0.63 -12.47
CA LEU A 102 3.72 1.27 -12.19
C LEU A 102 3.77 2.69 -12.77
N LEU A 103 3.33 2.89 -14.02
CA LEU A 103 3.27 4.23 -14.63
C LEU A 103 2.33 5.18 -13.87
N ARG A 104 1.17 4.68 -13.40
CA ARG A 104 0.28 5.46 -12.54
C ARG A 104 0.93 5.81 -11.21
N PHE A 105 1.64 4.86 -10.59
CA PHE A 105 2.39 5.10 -9.37
C PHE A 105 3.44 6.20 -9.58
N VAL A 106 4.27 6.10 -10.62
CA VAL A 106 5.27 7.11 -11.00
C VAL A 106 4.62 8.49 -11.15
N LYS A 107 3.48 8.56 -11.85
CA LYS A 107 2.77 9.83 -12.10
C LYS A 107 2.28 10.50 -10.81
N VAL A 108 1.76 9.72 -9.86
CA VAL A 108 1.27 10.26 -8.58
C VAL A 108 2.44 10.62 -7.66
N GLN A 109 3.47 9.79 -7.63
CA GLN A 109 4.55 9.90 -6.65
C GLN A 109 5.54 11.02 -6.98
N LYS A 110 5.77 11.30 -8.27
CA LYS A 110 6.62 12.42 -8.71
C LYS A 110 6.10 13.80 -8.26
N GLU A 111 4.82 13.89 -7.90
CA GLU A 111 4.16 15.12 -7.44
C GLU A 111 4.22 15.27 -5.91
N LYS A 112 4.56 14.21 -5.17
CA LYS A 112 4.59 14.21 -3.70
C LYS A 112 6.00 14.48 -3.18
N PRO A 113 6.24 15.57 -2.44
CA PRO A 113 7.55 15.82 -1.84
C PRO A 113 7.89 14.74 -0.80
N ILE A 114 9.15 14.34 -0.76
CA ILE A 114 9.69 13.39 0.21
C ILE A 114 10.77 14.12 1.00
N ASN A 115 10.43 14.47 2.24
CA ASN A 115 11.27 15.32 3.10
C ASN A 115 11.80 14.58 4.33
N SER A 116 11.40 13.32 4.53
CA SER A 116 11.78 12.54 5.70
C SER A 116 12.18 11.12 5.34
N LEU A 117 13.02 10.50 6.17
CA LEU A 117 13.39 9.10 6.01
C LEU A 117 12.17 8.17 6.10
N ALA A 118 11.19 8.48 6.96
CA ALA A 118 9.96 7.71 7.09
C ALA A 118 9.11 7.75 5.80
N SER A 119 8.99 8.92 5.17
CA SER A 119 8.28 9.04 3.88
C SER A 119 9.03 8.35 2.74
N TRP A 120 10.37 8.38 2.75
CA TRP A 120 11.22 7.68 1.79
C TRP A 120 11.09 6.15 1.91
N THR A 121 11.16 5.60 3.12
CA THR A 121 11.00 4.15 3.32
C THR A 121 9.59 3.67 2.95
N LYS A 122 8.54 4.47 3.22
CA LYS A 122 7.18 4.16 2.75
C LYS A 122 7.11 4.14 1.23
N PHE A 123 7.66 5.16 0.58
CA PHE A 123 7.77 5.23 -0.88
C PHE A 123 8.48 4.00 -1.47
N GLN A 124 9.61 3.61 -0.90
CA GLN A 124 10.36 2.43 -1.34
C GLN A 124 9.52 1.16 -1.23
N ARG A 125 8.85 0.92 -0.09
CA ARG A 125 7.99 -0.26 0.10
C ARG A 125 6.89 -0.33 -0.96
N ASP A 126 6.21 0.78 -1.21
CA ASP A 126 5.12 0.84 -2.19
C ASP A 126 5.63 0.63 -3.63
N PHE A 127 6.80 1.21 -3.97
CA PHE A 127 7.43 1.01 -5.28
C PHE A 127 7.86 -0.45 -5.48
N VAL A 128 8.61 -1.01 -4.51
CA VAL A 128 9.10 -2.39 -4.54
C VAL A 128 7.95 -3.38 -4.70
N GLN A 129 6.84 -3.19 -3.99
CA GLN A 129 5.67 -4.07 -4.10
C GLN A 129 5.16 -4.22 -5.55
N ILE A 130 5.18 -3.13 -6.33
CA ILE A 130 4.71 -3.13 -7.72
C ILE A 130 5.85 -3.55 -8.67
N ALA A 131 7.02 -2.94 -8.52
CA ALA A 131 8.13 -3.06 -9.46
C ALA A 131 8.80 -4.44 -9.37
N ASP A 132 9.08 -4.97 -8.18
CA ASP A 132 9.67 -6.31 -8.03
C ASP A 132 8.70 -7.41 -8.49
N TRP A 133 7.41 -7.21 -8.27
CA TRP A 133 6.40 -8.12 -8.81
C TRP A 133 6.43 -8.15 -10.35
N LEU A 134 6.63 -7.00 -11.01
CA LEU A 134 6.74 -6.93 -12.46
C LEU A 134 8.07 -7.54 -12.95
N LYS A 135 9.17 -7.30 -12.22
CA LYS A 135 10.52 -7.80 -12.52
C LYS A 135 10.61 -9.32 -12.40
N THR A 136 10.11 -9.90 -11.31
CA THR A 136 10.08 -11.36 -11.09
C THR A 136 9.26 -12.12 -12.14
N ARG A 137 8.33 -11.43 -12.81
CA ARG A 137 7.53 -11.96 -13.92
C ARG A 137 8.12 -11.66 -15.30
N GLY A 138 9.30 -11.02 -15.38
CA GLY A 138 9.97 -10.66 -16.63
C GLY A 138 9.22 -9.61 -17.46
N LYS A 139 8.35 -8.80 -16.84
CA LYS A 139 7.58 -7.77 -17.56
C LYS A 139 8.33 -6.44 -17.72
N ILE A 140 9.37 -6.25 -16.94
CA ILE A 140 10.26 -5.09 -17.00
C ILE A 140 11.72 -5.57 -16.91
N THR A 141 12.60 -4.85 -17.58
CA THR A 141 14.06 -5.02 -17.51
C THR A 141 14.64 -4.28 -16.30
N ASP A 142 15.91 -4.55 -15.98
CA ASP A 142 16.61 -3.88 -14.88
C ASP A 142 16.82 -2.38 -15.15
N ASP A 143 17.04 -2.03 -16.42
CA ASP A 143 17.17 -0.64 -16.88
C ASP A 143 15.84 0.11 -16.76
N GLU A 144 14.73 -0.52 -17.17
CA GLU A 144 13.39 0.04 -16.99
C GLU A 144 13.04 0.22 -15.51
N TYR A 145 13.37 -0.76 -14.67
CA TYR A 145 13.19 -0.68 -13.22
C TYR A 145 13.90 0.56 -12.64
N SER A 146 15.17 0.72 -12.99
CA SER A 146 16.00 1.85 -12.55
C SER A 146 15.47 3.19 -13.05
N THR A 147 15.01 3.22 -14.31
CA THR A 147 14.40 4.41 -14.93
C THR A 147 13.10 4.81 -14.23
N TYR A 148 12.20 3.86 -13.97
CA TYR A 148 10.94 4.14 -13.29
C TYR A 148 11.14 4.57 -11.84
N LEU A 149 12.12 3.99 -11.14
CA LEU A 149 12.50 4.43 -9.81
C LEU A 149 12.92 5.89 -9.85
N TRP A 150 13.88 6.25 -10.71
CA TRP A 150 14.36 7.63 -10.84
C TRP A 150 13.25 8.63 -11.22
N GLN A 151 12.35 8.25 -12.13
CA GLN A 151 11.24 9.09 -12.55
C GLN A 151 10.17 9.29 -11.47
N SER A 152 10.00 8.31 -10.57
CA SER A 152 9.01 8.38 -9.51
C SER A 152 9.41 9.29 -8.35
N ILE A 153 10.68 9.65 -8.25
CA ILE A 153 11.21 10.56 -7.23
C ILE A 153 10.77 12.00 -7.56
N HIS A 154 10.27 12.71 -6.55
CA HIS A 154 9.90 14.12 -6.67
C HIS A 154 11.04 14.98 -7.20
N ARG A 155 10.72 15.92 -8.11
CA ARG A 155 11.71 16.76 -8.80
C ARG A 155 12.71 17.42 -7.85
N GLY A 156 12.24 17.96 -6.73
CA GLY A 156 13.10 18.64 -5.74
C GLY A 156 14.14 17.71 -5.11
N LEU A 157 13.74 16.50 -4.73
CA LEU A 157 14.66 15.50 -4.18
C LEU A 157 15.60 14.98 -5.28
N ARG A 158 15.05 14.69 -6.47
CA ARG A 158 15.80 14.18 -7.61
C ARG A 158 16.98 15.08 -7.99
N MET A 159 16.78 16.39 -8.06
CA MET A 159 17.87 17.35 -8.34
C MET A 159 19.00 17.28 -7.29
N ARG A 160 18.65 17.14 -6.01
CA ARG A 160 19.65 17.06 -4.93
C ARG A 160 20.42 15.73 -4.99
N LEU A 161 19.74 14.63 -5.33
CA LEU A 161 20.37 13.33 -5.53
C LEU A 161 21.27 13.31 -6.76
N GLU A 162 20.83 13.88 -7.88
CA GLU A 162 21.59 13.96 -9.13
C GLU A 162 22.93 14.68 -8.90
N ASN A 163 22.90 15.83 -8.22
CA ASN A 163 24.12 16.57 -7.88
C ASN A 163 25.08 15.75 -7.01
N ARG A 164 24.58 15.01 -6.01
CA ARG A 164 25.42 14.13 -5.17
C ARG A 164 26.00 12.95 -5.96
N LEU A 165 25.19 12.34 -6.84
CA LEU A 165 25.62 11.22 -7.67
C LEU A 165 26.71 11.64 -8.65
N LEU A 166 26.55 12.78 -9.33
CA LEU A 166 27.54 13.33 -10.27
C LEU A 166 28.81 13.80 -9.56
N SER A 167 28.69 14.32 -8.33
CA SER A 167 29.85 14.69 -7.52
C SER A 167 30.65 13.48 -7.05
N SER A 168 29.99 12.34 -6.83
CA SER A 168 30.64 11.11 -6.36
C SER A 168 31.32 10.33 -7.49
N ASP A 169 30.78 10.40 -8.71
CA ASP A 169 31.34 9.75 -9.89
C ASP A 169 31.27 10.67 -11.13
N PRO A 170 32.33 11.48 -11.38
CA PRO A 170 32.35 12.43 -12.49
C PRO A 170 32.44 11.79 -13.89
N ASN A 171 32.91 10.55 -14.00
CA ASN A 171 33.10 9.86 -15.28
C ASN A 171 31.90 8.95 -15.66
N ARG A 172 30.76 9.15 -14.99
CA ARG A 172 29.58 8.30 -15.16
C ARG A 172 28.93 8.50 -16.52
N ASP A 173 28.55 7.38 -17.14
CA ASP A 173 27.79 7.37 -18.39
C ASP A 173 26.35 7.84 -18.17
N MET A 174 26.03 9.05 -18.65
CA MET A 174 24.69 9.66 -18.54
C MET A 174 23.67 9.04 -19.51
N THR A 175 24.08 8.16 -20.43
CA THR A 175 23.16 7.48 -21.34
C THR A 175 22.41 6.33 -20.66
N LYS A 176 22.90 5.89 -19.49
CA LYS A 176 22.33 4.78 -18.73
C LYS A 176 21.64 5.27 -17.44
N PRO A 177 20.56 4.59 -17.00
CA PRO A 177 19.93 4.90 -15.72
C PRO A 177 20.89 4.77 -14.54
N PHE A 178 20.68 5.58 -13.50
CA PHE A 178 21.41 5.42 -12.23
C PHE A 178 21.09 4.07 -11.60
N LYS A 179 22.11 3.43 -11.03
CA LYS A 179 21.93 2.16 -10.31
C LYS A 179 21.02 2.38 -9.10
N VAL A 180 20.13 1.43 -8.87
CA VAL A 180 19.16 1.46 -7.76
C VAL A 180 19.86 1.61 -6.40
N SER A 181 20.97 0.88 -6.19
CA SER A 181 21.79 0.97 -4.98
C SER A 181 22.25 2.40 -4.71
N ASP A 182 22.83 3.04 -5.72
CA ASP A 182 23.41 4.37 -5.58
C ASP A 182 22.33 5.42 -5.28
N ILE A 183 21.14 5.27 -5.90
CA ILE A 183 19.99 6.15 -5.65
C ILE A 183 19.52 6.01 -4.20
N ILE A 184 19.37 4.77 -3.71
CA ILE A 184 18.91 4.48 -2.35
C ILE A 184 19.91 5.02 -1.32
N ASP A 185 21.19 4.69 -1.47
CA ASP A 185 22.26 5.13 -0.56
C ASP A 185 22.36 6.66 -0.52
N SER A 186 22.28 7.30 -1.69
CA SER A 186 22.34 8.77 -1.78
C SER A 186 21.12 9.43 -1.12
N ALA A 187 19.94 8.84 -1.27
CA ALA A 187 18.71 9.35 -0.67
C ALA A 187 18.68 9.17 0.85
N GLU A 188 19.13 8.03 1.35
CA GLU A 188 19.24 7.80 2.79
C GLU A 188 20.24 8.77 3.42
N LYS A 189 21.43 8.93 2.85
CA LYS A 189 22.42 9.94 3.31
C LYS A 189 21.94 11.38 3.21
N TYR A 190 20.97 11.66 2.35
CA TYR A 190 20.42 13.00 2.17
C TYR A 190 19.27 13.28 3.15
N LEU A 191 18.47 12.26 3.47
CA LEU A 191 17.30 12.35 4.35
C LEU A 191 17.58 11.94 5.80
N GLN A 192 18.82 11.56 6.14
CA GLN A 192 19.24 11.29 7.51
C GLN A 192 18.96 12.51 8.40
N CYS A 193 18.14 12.29 9.44
CA CYS A 193 17.78 13.31 10.42
C CYS A 193 18.94 13.68 11.34
N ASP A 194 19.91 12.78 11.52
CA ASP A 194 21.05 12.94 12.43
C ASP A 194 22.23 13.63 11.72
N ARG A 195 21.96 14.83 11.20
CA ARG A 195 23.03 15.68 10.70
C ARG A 195 23.61 16.40 11.92
N PHE A 196 24.93 16.50 12.04
CA PHE A 196 25.56 17.12 13.22
C PHE A 196 25.09 18.58 13.48
N ASP A 197 24.48 19.22 12.49
CA ASP A 197 23.93 20.57 12.51
C ASP A 197 22.39 20.63 12.59
N SER A 198 21.70 19.50 12.77
CA SER A 198 20.22 19.47 12.88
C SER A 198 19.70 20.17 14.13
N ASP A 199 20.47 20.11 15.21
CA ASP A 199 20.14 20.68 16.52
C ASP A 199 20.73 22.10 16.70
N LEU A 200 21.44 22.60 15.69
CA LEU A 200 21.91 23.98 15.69
C LEU A 200 20.72 24.89 15.45
N VAL A 201 20.15 25.39 16.55
CA VAL A 201 19.25 26.54 16.51
C VAL A 201 20.05 27.70 15.94
N TYR A 202 19.88 27.97 14.63
CA TYR A 202 20.33 29.20 14.02
C TYR A 202 19.50 30.34 14.62
N THR A 203 19.92 30.85 15.78
CA THR A 203 19.60 32.22 16.17
C THR A 203 20.56 33.10 15.39
N ASP A 204 20.20 33.44 14.16
CA ASP A 204 20.75 34.66 13.59
C ASP A 204 19.66 35.46 12.87
N SER A 205 19.71 36.76 13.16
CA SER A 205 18.80 37.81 12.75
C SER A 205 18.89 38.02 11.24
N ASP A 206 17.75 38.34 10.63
CA ASP A 206 17.63 39.04 9.34
C ASP A 206 18.12 38.32 8.08
N GLN A 207 17.26 37.47 7.51
CA GLN A 207 17.00 37.50 6.07
C GLN A 207 15.66 36.84 5.71
N ASP A 208 14.71 37.69 5.34
CA ASP A 208 13.46 37.30 4.69
C ASP A 208 13.73 36.39 3.48
N SER A 209 13.30 35.14 3.58
CA SER A 209 12.91 34.36 2.42
C SER A 209 11.61 33.63 2.73
N GLU A 210 10.51 34.23 2.31
CA GLU A 210 9.16 33.66 2.30
C GLU A 210 9.18 32.31 1.56
N TRP A 211 9.19 31.22 2.32
CA TRP A 211 8.61 29.96 1.89
C TRP A 211 7.76 29.46 3.05
N ASP A 212 6.45 29.74 2.96
CA ASP A 212 5.43 29.25 3.88
C ASP A 212 5.49 27.72 3.99
N LEU A 213 6.22 27.24 4.99
CA LEU A 213 6.05 25.90 5.53
C LEU A 213 4.85 25.96 6.48
N ASP A 214 3.65 25.88 5.92
CA ASP A 214 2.44 25.54 6.66
C ASP A 214 2.57 24.11 7.18
N ASN A 215 3.23 24.00 8.33
CA ASN A 215 3.29 22.78 9.12
C ASN A 215 2.06 22.73 10.01
N SER A 216 0.90 22.47 9.42
CA SER A 216 -0.28 22.05 10.17
C SER A 216 -0.23 20.54 10.34
N ASP A 217 0.50 20.11 11.37
CA ASP A 217 0.29 18.82 12.02
C ASP A 217 -1.15 18.81 12.56
N THR A 218 -2.06 18.23 11.78
CA THR A 218 -3.38 17.85 12.27
C THR A 218 -3.43 16.33 12.35
N GLU A 219 -3.52 15.84 13.57
CA GLU A 219 -3.69 14.44 13.90
C GLU A 219 -4.94 13.84 13.24
N ASP A 220 -4.81 12.55 12.95
CA ASP A 220 -5.85 11.51 12.93
C ASP A 220 -6.91 11.50 11.82
N SER A 221 -6.80 10.50 10.95
CA SER A 221 -7.94 9.67 10.56
C SER A 221 -7.45 8.38 9.88
N GLU A 222 -7.34 7.33 10.69
CA GLU A 222 -7.43 5.94 10.25
C GLU A 222 -8.56 5.78 9.23
N SER A 223 -8.21 5.47 7.98
CA SER A 223 -9.20 5.03 6.98
C SER A 223 -8.83 3.66 6.44
N GLU A 224 -9.55 2.66 6.94
CA GLU A 224 -9.59 1.30 6.43
C GLU A 224 -10.04 1.33 4.96
N TYR A 225 -9.14 0.95 4.05
CA TYR A 225 -9.53 0.64 2.68
C TYR A 225 -10.10 -0.79 2.64
N ASP A 226 -11.41 -0.87 2.86
CA ASP A 226 -12.22 -2.01 2.43
C ASP A 226 -12.26 -2.03 0.89
N SER A 227 -11.86 -3.14 0.32
CA SER A 227 -11.80 -3.34 -1.12
C SER A 227 -13.11 -4.00 -1.57
N ASP A 228 -14.15 -3.20 -1.81
CA ASP A 228 -15.32 -3.63 -2.59
C ASP A 228 -15.57 -2.70 -3.79
N GLY A 229 -15.82 -3.34 -4.93
CA GLY A 229 -16.03 -2.69 -6.21
C GLY A 229 -17.49 -2.31 -6.42
N SER A 230 -17.77 -1.04 -6.69
CA SER A 230 -18.93 -0.68 -7.50
C SER A 230 -18.81 0.72 -8.08
N LEU A 231 -18.97 0.81 -9.41
CA LEU A 231 -19.10 2.03 -10.19
C LEU A 231 -20.27 2.88 -9.66
N LYS A 232 -20.06 4.17 -9.32
CA LYS A 232 -21.14 5.19 -9.34
C LYS A 232 -20.64 6.64 -9.40
N ARG A 233 -21.06 7.28 -10.51
CA ARG A 233 -21.22 8.70 -10.87
C ARG A 233 -20.92 9.78 -9.80
N TYR A 234 -19.97 10.66 -10.14
CA TYR A 234 -19.77 11.97 -9.52
C TYR A 234 -20.93 12.94 -9.84
N LYS A 235 -21.55 13.54 -8.82
CA LYS A 235 -22.32 14.79 -8.93
C LYS A 235 -21.49 15.93 -8.34
N LYS A 236 -21.27 16.99 -9.13
CA LYS A 236 -20.63 18.25 -8.71
C LYS A 236 -21.49 18.96 -7.67
N ARG A 237 -20.89 19.44 -6.58
CA ARG A 237 -21.53 20.30 -5.58
C ARG A 237 -20.88 21.68 -5.59
N ALA A 238 -21.72 22.70 -5.67
CA ALA A 238 -21.36 24.11 -5.84
C ALA A 238 -20.71 24.72 -4.58
N LYS A 239 -19.77 25.65 -4.81
CA LYS A 239 -19.05 26.42 -3.78
C LYS A 239 -19.99 27.44 -3.11
N ARG A 240 -19.96 27.54 -1.77
CA ARG A 240 -20.61 28.60 -0.98
C ARG A 240 -19.56 29.68 -0.67
N THR A 241 -19.95 30.95 -0.77
CA THR A 241 -19.15 32.15 -0.44
C THR A 241 -19.18 32.46 1.07
N PRO A 242 -18.15 33.12 1.64
CA PRO A 242 -18.11 33.48 3.06
C PRO A 242 -18.84 34.80 3.36
N LYS A 243 -19.37 34.89 4.60
CA LYS A 243 -20.16 36.02 5.14
C LYS A 243 -19.27 37.18 5.63
N ALA A 244 -19.81 38.40 5.49
CA ALA A 244 -19.22 39.68 5.87
C ALA A 244 -19.12 39.90 7.40
N THR A 245 -18.08 40.60 7.82
CA THR A 245 -17.79 41.04 9.19
C THR A 245 -18.43 42.38 9.52
N GLU A 246 -19.06 42.47 10.68
CA GLU A 246 -19.86 43.60 11.18
C GLU A 246 -18.99 44.52 12.06
N TYR A 247 -18.86 45.80 11.69
CA TYR A 247 -18.15 46.84 12.47
C TYR A 247 -19.08 47.45 13.53
N LYS A 248 -18.65 47.46 14.80
CA LYS A 248 -19.33 48.16 15.91
C LYS A 248 -18.76 49.57 16.07
N ALA A 249 -19.61 50.59 15.94
CA ALA A 249 -19.29 51.98 16.23
C ALA A 249 -19.56 52.33 17.71
N THR A 250 -18.56 52.88 18.39
CA THR A 250 -18.63 53.39 19.77
C THR A 250 -19.14 54.83 19.79
N ARG A 251 -20.18 55.11 20.59
CA ARG A 251 -20.76 56.44 20.80
C ARG A 251 -20.09 57.11 21.99
N ILE A 252 -19.35 58.18 21.73
CA ILE A 252 -18.72 59.07 22.72
C ILE A 252 -19.80 59.92 23.40
N GLN A 253 -19.82 59.95 24.74
CA GLN A 253 -20.57 60.93 25.53
C GLN A 253 -19.60 62.01 26.00
N HIS A 254 -19.80 63.26 25.55
CA HIS A 254 -19.18 64.44 26.16
C HIS A 254 -20.16 65.05 27.16
N ARG A 255 -19.70 65.19 28.40
CA ARG A 255 -20.30 65.99 29.48
C ARG A 255 -19.57 67.34 29.49
N ALA A 256 -20.31 68.44 29.41
CA ALA A 256 -19.81 69.79 29.61
C ALA A 256 -20.51 70.41 30.83
N THR A 257 -19.70 70.73 31.83
CA THR A 257 -19.77 71.87 32.77
C THR A 257 -19.50 73.17 31.98
N ASP A 258 -19.91 74.40 32.28
CA ASP A 258 -20.65 75.09 33.35
C ASP A 258 -21.23 76.41 32.74
N ASP A 259 -21.98 77.17 33.55
CA ASP A 259 -22.18 78.64 33.57
C ASP A 259 -23.64 79.13 33.52
N GLU A 260 -24.18 79.38 34.72
CA GLU A 260 -24.75 80.68 35.10
C GLU A 260 -24.49 80.94 36.60
#